data_AF-A0A376JZ55-F1
#
_entry.id   AF-A0A376JZ55-F1
#
_cell.length_a   1.000
_cell.length_b   1.000
_cell.length_c   1.000
_cell.angle_alpha   90.00
_cell.angle_beta   90.00
_cell.angle_gamma   90.00
#
_symmetry.space_group_name_H-M   'P 1'
#
loop_
_entity.id
_entity.type
_entity.pdbx_description
1 polymer ?
#
loop_
_entity_poly.entity_id
_entity_poly.type
_entity_poly.pdbx_seq_one_letter_code
_entity_poly.pdbx_strand_id
1 'polypeptide(L)'
;MMVGKILCYLYLSPERLANEGIFTQQELYDELLTLADEAKLLKLVNNRSTGSDVDRQKLQEKVRSSLNRLRRLGMVWFMGHDSSKFRITESVFRFGADVRAGDDPREAQRRLIRDGEAMPIENHLQLNDETEESQPDSGEEE
;
A
#
# COMPACT_ATOMS: atom_id res chain seq x y z
N MET A 1 6.39 0.20 -0.60
CA MET A 1 6.89 -0.16 0.74
C MET A 1 5.93 0.23 1.85
N MET A 2 5.48 1.49 1.95
CA MET A 2 4.61 1.96 3.04
C MET A 2 3.32 1.14 3.25
N VAL A 3 2.52 0.93 2.19
CA VAL A 3 1.27 0.14 2.29
C VAL A 3 1.51 -1.27 2.84
N GLY A 4 2.62 -1.92 2.47
CA GLY A 4 3.00 -3.22 3.02
C GLY A 4 3.28 -3.17 4.52
N LYS A 5 3.92 -2.09 5.00
CA LYS A 5 4.17 -1.88 6.43
C LYS A 5 2.87 -1.71 7.22
N ILE A 6 1.89 -0.98 6.67
CA ILE A 6 0.57 -0.82 7.28
C ILE A 6 -0.17 -2.17 7.31
N LEU A 7 -0.13 -2.95 6.22
CA LEU A 7 -0.75 -4.28 6.20
C LEU A 7 -0.12 -5.21 7.25
N CYS A 8 1.20 -5.17 7.46
CA CYS A 8 1.86 -5.93 8.53
C CYS A 8 1.41 -5.45 9.91
N TYR A 9 1.25 -4.14 10.09
CA TYR A 9 0.75 -3.58 11.33
C TYR A 9 -0.70 -4.01 11.62
N LEU A 10 -1.58 -3.98 10.62
CA LEU A 10 -2.98 -4.44 10.75
C LEU A 10 -3.06 -5.93 11.03
N TYR A 11 -2.19 -6.74 10.44
CA TYR A 11 -2.10 -8.18 10.70
C TYR A 11 -1.74 -8.49 12.16
N LEU A 12 -0.96 -7.61 12.80
CA LEU A 12 -0.59 -7.68 14.22
C LEU A 12 -1.64 -7.05 15.16
N SER A 13 -2.67 -6.37 14.63
CA SER A 13 -3.72 -5.74 15.44
C SER A 13 -4.67 -6.80 16.02
N PRO A 14 -5.12 -6.67 17.28
CA PRO A 14 -6.16 -7.53 17.84
C PRO A 14 -7.49 -7.44 17.08
N GLU A 15 -7.73 -6.34 16.36
CA GLU A 15 -8.90 -6.15 15.48
C GLU A 15 -8.95 -7.19 14.35
N ARG A 16 -7.80 -7.73 13.94
CA ARG A 16 -7.75 -8.83 12.98
C ARG A 16 -8.61 -10.01 13.43
N LEU A 17 -8.58 -10.34 14.73
CA LEU A 17 -9.34 -11.46 15.27
C LEU A 17 -10.83 -11.16 15.25
N ALA A 18 -11.22 -9.92 15.56
CA ALA A 18 -12.61 -9.47 15.52
C ALA A 18 -13.18 -9.48 14.09
N ASN A 19 -12.35 -9.18 13.10
CA ASN A 19 -12.75 -9.10 11.70
C ASN A 19 -12.54 -10.41 10.91
N GLU A 20 -12.22 -11.54 11.57
CA GLU A 20 -11.87 -12.82 10.91
C GLU A 20 -10.74 -12.69 9.86
N GLY A 21 -9.86 -11.71 10.06
CA GLY A 21 -8.76 -11.36 9.17
C GLY A 21 -9.18 -10.63 7.88
N ILE A 22 -10.41 -10.13 7.80
CA ILE A 22 -10.94 -9.37 6.67
C ILE A 22 -10.81 -7.87 6.96
N PHE A 23 -10.32 -7.11 6.00
CA PHE A 23 -10.15 -5.67 6.10
C PHE A 23 -10.73 -4.99 4.88
N THR A 24 -11.07 -3.71 5.01
CA THR A 24 -11.53 -2.88 3.90
C THR A 24 -10.43 -1.95 3.39
N GLN A 25 -10.57 -1.48 2.14
CA GLN A 25 -9.68 -0.44 1.61
C GLN A 25 -9.74 0.84 2.46
N GLN A 26 -10.89 1.14 3.07
CA GLN A 26 -11.08 2.32 3.90
C GLN A 26 -10.30 2.20 5.22
N GLU A 27 -10.42 1.07 5.93
CA GLU A 27 -9.66 0.82 7.16
C GLU A 27 -8.14 0.92 6.94
N LEU A 28 -7.65 0.38 5.82
CA LEU A 28 -6.25 0.51 5.43
C LEU A 28 -5.83 1.97 5.22
N TYR A 29 -6.69 2.77 4.58
CA TYR A 29 -6.42 4.17 4.29
C TYR A 29 -6.45 5.01 5.58
N ASP A 30 -7.41 4.77 6.46
CA ASP A 30 -7.54 5.46 7.74
C ASP A 30 -6.35 5.16 8.66
N GLU A 31 -5.91 3.90 8.73
CA GLU A 31 -4.73 3.55 9.53
C GLU A 31 -3.44 4.11 8.92
N LEU A 32 -3.34 4.20 7.58
CA LEU A 32 -2.22 4.87 6.92
C LEU A 32 -2.13 6.34 7.31
N LEU A 33 -3.24 7.08 7.30
CA LEU A 33 -3.27 8.48 7.73
C LEU A 33 -3.05 8.66 9.23
N THR A 34 -3.45 7.67 10.03
CA THR A 34 -3.25 7.68 11.49
C THR A 34 -1.79 7.48 11.88
N LEU A 35 -1.07 6.60 11.17
CA LEU A 35 0.29 6.21 11.53
C LEU A 35 1.38 6.96 10.78
N ALA A 36 1.09 7.49 9.60
CA ALA A 36 2.06 8.19 8.75
C ALA A 36 1.77 9.70 8.69
N ASP A 37 2.80 10.50 8.47
CA ASP A 37 2.67 11.94 8.28
C ASP A 37 1.96 12.25 6.95
N GLU A 38 0.71 12.74 7.04
CA GLU A 38 -0.13 13.07 5.89
C GLU A 38 0.57 14.07 4.95
N ALA A 39 1.24 15.09 5.47
CA ALA A 39 1.90 16.12 4.65
C ALA A 39 3.03 15.50 3.80
N LYS A 40 3.72 14.49 4.33
CA LYS A 40 4.77 13.77 3.60
C LYS A 40 4.16 12.82 2.57
N LEU A 41 3.08 12.12 2.90
CA LEU A 41 2.37 11.25 1.95
C LEU A 41 1.87 12.04 0.73
N LEU A 42 1.31 13.22 0.95
CA LEU A 42 0.83 14.09 -0.12
C LEU A 42 1.96 14.57 -1.04
N LYS A 43 3.16 14.82 -0.50
CA LYS A 43 4.35 15.14 -1.31
C LYS A 43 4.79 14.00 -2.24
N LEU A 44 4.51 12.74 -1.90
CA LEU A 44 4.77 11.57 -2.77
C LEU A 44 3.77 11.46 -3.93
N VAL A 45 2.62 12.13 -3.82
CA VAL A 45 1.62 12.26 -4.88
C VAL A 45 1.96 13.45 -5.75
N ASN A 46 2.23 14.59 -5.12
CA ASN A 46 2.57 15.84 -5.78
C ASN A 46 3.54 16.64 -4.91
N ASN A 47 4.75 16.89 -5.41
CA ASN A 47 5.81 17.58 -4.65
C ASN A 47 5.43 19.01 -4.21
N ARG A 48 4.43 19.63 -4.85
CA ARG A 48 3.89 20.96 -4.50
C ARG A 48 2.52 20.88 -3.82
N SER A 49 2.13 19.71 -3.33
CA SER A 49 0.84 19.53 -2.67
C SER A 49 0.71 20.45 -1.45
N THR A 50 -0.44 21.08 -1.32
CA THR A 50 -0.84 21.90 -0.17
C THR A 50 -1.89 21.20 0.69
N GLY A 51 -2.16 19.91 0.46
CA GLY A 51 -3.24 19.19 1.14
C GLY A 51 -4.63 19.47 0.58
N SER A 52 -4.72 19.71 -0.73
CA SER A 52 -6.02 19.85 -1.40
C SER A 52 -6.80 18.53 -1.40
N ASP A 53 -8.13 18.59 -1.46
CA ASP A 53 -8.99 17.40 -1.58
C ASP A 53 -8.64 16.57 -2.83
N VAL A 54 -8.19 17.24 -3.90
CA VAL A 54 -7.71 16.57 -5.12
C VAL A 54 -6.44 15.76 -4.86
N ASP A 55 -5.50 16.29 -4.08
CA ASP A 55 -4.29 15.55 -3.72
C ASP A 55 -4.61 14.34 -2.82
N ARG A 56 -5.59 14.48 -1.92
CA ARG A 56 -6.10 13.37 -1.08
C ARG A 56 -6.76 12.27 -1.91
N GLN A 57 -7.58 12.63 -2.89
CA GLN A 57 -8.16 11.65 -3.82
C GLN A 57 -7.07 10.88 -4.58
N LYS A 58 -6.08 11.58 -5.11
CA LYS A 58 -4.93 10.95 -5.80
C LYS A 58 -4.11 10.05 -4.88
N LEU A 59 -3.94 10.44 -3.60
CA LEU A 59 -3.29 9.58 -2.60
C LEU A 59 -4.07 8.28 -2.42
N GLN A 60 -5.40 8.36 -2.28
CA GLN A 60 -6.26 7.20 -2.14
C GLN A 60 -6.15 6.27 -3.36
N GLU A 61 -6.17 6.80 -4.58
CA GLU A 61 -5.95 6.02 -5.81
C GLU A 61 -4.59 5.30 -5.81
N LYS A 62 -3.53 5.99 -5.38
CA LYS A 62 -2.17 5.41 -5.30
C LYS A 62 -2.08 4.29 -4.27
N VAL A 63 -2.81 4.39 -3.17
CA VAL A 63 -2.96 3.31 -2.18
C VAL A 63 -3.69 2.11 -2.79
N ARG A 64 -4.80 2.33 -3.50
CA ARG A 64 -5.55 1.27 -4.21
C ARG A 64 -4.68 0.55 -5.23
N SER A 65 -3.91 1.29 -6.03
CA SER A 65 -2.97 0.73 -7.00
C SER A 65 -1.84 -0.07 -6.33
N SER A 66 -1.33 0.42 -5.19
CA SER A 66 -0.32 -0.29 -4.40
C SER A 66 -0.86 -1.61 -3.82
N LEU A 67 -2.09 -1.59 -3.32
CA LEU A 67 -2.77 -2.79 -2.79
C LEU A 67 -2.99 -3.83 -3.89
N ASN A 68 -3.40 -3.40 -5.09
CA ASN A 68 -3.53 -4.26 -6.27
C ASN A 68 -2.20 -4.92 -6.68
N ARG A 69 -1.07 -4.21 -6.55
CA ARG A 69 0.26 -4.78 -6.78
C ARG A 69 0.62 -5.81 -5.71
N LEU A 70 0.35 -5.51 -4.44
CA LEU A 70 0.60 -6.41 -3.32
C LEU A 70 -0.27 -7.68 -3.38
N ARG A 71 -1.47 -7.61 -3.96
CA ARG A 71 -2.28 -8.78 -4.31
C ARG A 71 -1.57 -9.72 -5.27
N ARG A 72 -1.01 -9.18 -6.36
CA ARG A 72 -0.26 -9.98 -7.36
C ARG A 72 0.97 -10.66 -6.74
N LEU A 73 1.55 -10.05 -5.71
CA LEU A 73 2.67 -10.61 -4.96
C LEU A 73 2.25 -11.61 -3.86
N GLY A 74 0.95 -11.87 -3.69
CA GLY A 74 0.44 -12.83 -2.70
C GLY A 74 0.36 -12.29 -1.26
N MET A 75 0.46 -10.98 -1.06
CA MET A 75 0.38 -10.36 0.29
C MET A 75 -1.06 -10.21 0.79
N VAL A 76 -2.00 -10.09 -0.14
CA VAL A 76 -3.43 -9.92 0.15
C VAL A 76 -4.26 -10.72 -0.84
N TRP A 77 -5.45 -11.12 -0.40
CA TRP A 77 -6.44 -11.81 -1.22
C TRP A 77 -7.75 -11.04 -1.20
N PHE A 78 -8.24 -10.59 -2.37
CA PHE A 78 -9.53 -9.90 -2.44
C PHE A 78 -10.67 -10.88 -2.27
N MET A 79 -11.69 -10.46 -1.53
CA MET A 79 -12.90 -11.23 -1.35
C MET A 79 -13.90 -10.86 -2.43
N GLY A 80 -14.32 -11.84 -3.22
CA GLY A 80 -15.34 -11.62 -4.24
C GLY A 80 -14.85 -10.74 -5.40
N HIS A 81 -15.81 -10.13 -6.09
CA HIS A 81 -15.56 -9.37 -7.32
C HIS A 81 -15.36 -7.87 -7.07
N ASP A 82 -15.82 -7.36 -5.92
CA ASP A 82 -15.58 -6.00 -5.49
C ASP A 82 -14.26 -5.95 -4.72
N SER A 83 -13.30 -5.17 -5.19
CA SER A 83 -11.98 -5.05 -4.54
C SER A 83 -12.02 -4.33 -3.17
N SER A 84 -13.21 -4.19 -2.59
CA SER A 84 -13.52 -3.42 -1.39
C SER A 84 -12.96 -4.09 -0.13
N LYS A 85 -12.99 -5.42 -0.08
CA LYS A 85 -12.57 -6.26 1.05
C LYS A 85 -11.44 -7.19 0.68
N PHE A 86 -10.50 -7.39 1.61
CA PHE A 86 -9.38 -8.30 1.44
C PHE A 86 -8.99 -9.00 2.73
N ARG A 87 -8.34 -10.14 2.59
CA ARG A 87 -7.63 -10.83 3.67
C ARG A 87 -6.13 -10.62 3.53
N ILE A 88 -5.45 -10.39 4.65
CA ILE A 88 -3.99 -10.24 4.70
C ILE A 88 -3.35 -11.61 4.95
N THR A 89 -2.26 -11.92 4.24
CA THR A 89 -1.51 -13.17 4.40
C THR A 89 -0.24 -12.96 5.23
N GLU A 90 0.33 -14.05 5.74
CA GLU A 90 1.59 -14.07 6.51
C GLU A 90 2.77 -13.50 5.70
N SER A 91 2.68 -13.54 4.37
CA SER A 91 3.73 -13.02 3.48
C SER A 91 4.04 -11.53 3.71
N VAL A 92 3.12 -10.80 4.35
CA VAL A 92 3.27 -9.39 4.70
C VAL A 92 4.38 -9.14 5.73
N PHE A 93 4.79 -10.15 6.51
CA PHE A 93 5.87 -10.01 7.50
C PHE A 93 7.21 -9.60 6.89
N ARG A 94 7.40 -9.75 5.58
CA ARG A 94 8.55 -9.18 4.85
C ARG A 94 8.64 -7.64 4.93
N PHE A 95 7.53 -6.98 5.26
CA PHE A 95 7.46 -5.54 5.50
C PHE A 95 7.50 -5.20 6.99
N GLY A 96 7.63 -6.20 7.86
CA GLY A 96 7.79 -6.04 9.29
C GLY A 96 9.16 -5.49 9.66
N ALA A 97 9.27 -4.92 10.86
CA ALA A 97 10.55 -4.63 11.48
C ALA A 97 11.26 -5.92 11.91
N ASP A 98 12.59 -5.93 11.90
CA ASP A 98 13.37 -6.95 12.61
C ASP A 98 13.18 -6.75 14.11
N VAL A 99 12.17 -7.42 14.67
CA VAL A 99 11.83 -7.33 16.09
C VAL A 99 12.83 -8.19 16.87
N ARG A 100 13.66 -7.57 17.71
CA ARG A 100 14.56 -8.31 18.62
C ARG A 100 13.73 -8.97 19.72
N ALA A 101 14.23 -10.08 20.26
CA ALA A 101 13.54 -10.78 21.35
C ALA A 101 13.32 -9.82 22.53
N GLY A 102 12.05 -9.47 22.79
CA GLY A 102 11.62 -8.58 23.87
C GLY A 102 10.93 -7.29 23.45
N ASP A 103 11.01 -6.89 22.17
CA ASP A 103 10.30 -5.70 21.67
C ASP A 103 8.85 -6.03 21.28
N ASP A 104 7.91 -5.09 21.52
CA ASP A 104 6.55 -5.20 20.99
C ASP A 104 6.59 -5.05 19.45
N PRO A 105 6.20 -6.09 18.67
CA PRO A 105 6.27 -6.07 17.22
C PRO A 105 5.40 -4.97 16.60
N ARG A 106 4.30 -4.60 17.26
CA ARG A 106 3.36 -3.59 16.78
C ARG A 106 3.93 -2.19 16.99
N GLU A 107 4.58 -1.96 18.13
CA GLU A 107 5.26 -0.69 18.41
C GLU A 107 6.50 -0.50 17.52
N ALA A 108 7.28 -1.56 17.32
CA ALA A 108 8.39 -1.57 16.37
C ALA A 108 7.92 -1.22 14.96
N GLN A 109 6.77 -1.75 14.54
CA GLN A 109 6.18 -1.43 13.25
C GLN A 109 5.70 0.02 13.16
N ARG A 110 5.07 0.57 14.21
CA ARG A 110 4.70 2.01 14.26
C ARG A 110 5.91 2.91 14.13
N ARG A 111 6.99 2.60 14.86
CA ARG A 111 8.27 3.33 14.73
C ARG A 111 8.79 3.24 13.31
N LEU A 112 8.83 2.07 12.69
CA LEU A 112 9.30 1.91 11.31
C LEU A 112 8.38 2.52 10.24
N ILE A 113 7.11 2.79 10.53
CA ILE A 113 6.20 3.57 9.66
C ILE A 113 6.50 5.07 9.80
N ARG A 114 6.68 5.55 11.05
CA ARG A 114 6.95 6.95 11.37
C ARG A 114 8.38 7.37 10.99
N ASP A 115 9.35 6.56 11.38
CA ASP A 115 10.79 6.72 11.19
C ASP A 115 11.22 6.17 9.82
N GLY A 116 10.33 5.47 9.10
CA GLY A 116 10.52 4.96 7.74
C GLY A 116 10.59 6.02 6.64
N GLU A 117 11.05 7.22 7.01
CA GLU A 117 11.58 8.19 6.09
C GLU A 117 12.80 7.59 5.38
N ALA A 118 12.69 7.51 4.06
CA ALA A 118 13.77 7.31 3.12
C ALA A 118 14.64 6.03 3.34
N MET A 119 14.16 4.89 2.82
CA MET A 119 15.07 4.25 1.85
C MET A 119 15.22 5.29 0.74
N PRO A 120 16.44 5.77 0.41
CA PRO A 120 16.61 6.55 -0.80
C PRO A 120 16.01 5.69 -1.91
N ILE A 121 14.94 6.18 -2.52
CA ILE A 121 14.54 5.64 -3.80
C ILE A 121 15.65 6.11 -4.72
N GLU A 122 16.73 5.33 -4.82
CA GLU A 122 17.53 5.39 -6.03
C GLU A 122 16.52 5.25 -7.16
N ASN A 123 16.46 6.29 -7.99
CA ASN A 123 15.43 6.55 -8.98
C ASN A 123 15.45 5.52 -10.14
N HIS A 124 15.96 4.31 -9.89
CA HIS A 124 16.39 3.33 -10.87
C HIS A 124 15.42 2.15 -11.08
N LEU A 125 14.22 2.23 -10.50
CA LEU A 125 13.13 1.29 -10.79
C LEU A 125 11.90 2.06 -11.28
N GLN A 126 12.11 2.92 -12.29
CA GLN A 126 11.06 3.19 -13.25
C GLN A 126 10.71 1.85 -13.89
N LEU A 127 9.72 1.14 -13.34
CA LEU A 127 8.98 0.18 -14.16
C LEU A 127 8.31 1.06 -15.22
N ASN A 128 8.86 1.06 -16.43
CA ASN A 128 8.20 1.64 -17.60
C ASN A 128 6.78 1.11 -17.64
N ASP A 129 5.84 1.99 -17.33
CA ASP A 129 4.42 1.82 -17.59
C ASP A 129 4.13 2.31 -19.01
N GLU A 130 4.99 1.91 -19.95
CA GLU A 130 4.80 2.20 -21.36
C GLU A 130 3.86 1.15 -21.93
N THR A 131 2.58 1.55 -21.98
CA THR A 131 1.68 1.32 -23.11
C THR A 131 1.72 -0.09 -23.69
N GLU A 132 0.76 -0.93 -23.27
CA GLU A 132 0.16 -1.90 -24.19
C GLU A 132 -0.44 -1.09 -25.35
N GLU A 133 0.36 -0.88 -26.40
CA GLU A 133 -0.12 -0.36 -27.67
C GLU A 133 -1.27 -1.25 -28.12
N SER A 134 -2.44 -0.63 -28.17
CA SER A 134 -3.59 -1.13 -28.91
C SER A 134 -3.13 -1.38 -30.34
N GLN A 135 -2.99 -2.64 -30.75
CA GLN A 135 -2.93 -3.00 -32.16
C GLN A 135 -4.22 -2.53 -32.83
N PRO A 136 -4.19 -1.59 -33.78
CA PRO A 136 -5.24 -1.50 -34.76
C PRO A 136 -4.94 -2.56 -35.82
N ASP A 137 -5.71 -3.65 -35.80
CA ASP A 137 -5.84 -4.56 -36.92
C ASP A 137 -6.29 -3.75 -38.14
N SER A 138 -5.33 -3.41 -38.99
CA SER A 138 -5.55 -2.73 -40.26
C SER A 138 -5.46 -3.79 -41.33
N GLY A 139 -6.63 -4.18 -41.84
CA GLY A 139 -6.74 -5.01 -43.02
C GLY A 139 -6.37 -4.25 -44.30
N GLU A 140 -6.22 -5.09 -45.34
CA GLU A 140 -6.27 -4.83 -46.79
C GLU A 140 -4.96 -4.95 -47.60
N GLU A 141 -4.95 -6.06 -48.37
CA GLU A 141 -4.63 -6.22 -49.81
C GLU A 141 -3.23 -5.86 -50.35
N GLU A 142 -2.51 -6.88 -50.85
CA GLU A 142 -2.38 -7.17 -52.30
C GLU A 142 -1.93 -8.62 -52.57
#